data_AF-A0A7C6WH09-F1
#
_entry.id   AF-A0A7C6WH09-F1
#
_cell.length_a   1.000
_cell.length_b   1.000
_cell.length_c   1.000
_cell.angle_alpha   90.00
_cell.angle_beta   90.00
_cell.angle_gamma   90.00
#
_symmetry.space_group_name_H-M   'P 1'
#
loop_
_entity.id
_entity.type
_entity.pdbx_description
1 polymer ?
#
loop_
_entity_poly.entity_id
_entity_poly.type
_entity_poly.pdbx_seq_one_letter_code
_entity_poly.pdbx_strand_id
1 'polypeptide(L)'
;MKYTSKTIGGALSQHREYDLATRRASDTITPVAMLSPRYYVEYISRYLPSYQKLGLNSAFVSDIGNVKAGDYARSRITYPEQGMQYQISALDKVSENLDSLMLSAPYDYAIKYVDLAVNVPLESTLLGYYDYSIPFYQLVVSGLFDYAGPAINYDSERSPNWYLLKALETGSNLYFLISAEDTKVLLDTDYTMFYNTYYPNWKNEIIRLNSIINSVGIHESRLVSHKILADNIYEVGYDNGLKLIINFTNSPYYDYNSGLSVRANWFVVTEEANS
;
A
#
# COMPACT_ATOMS: atom_id res chain seq x y z
N MET A 1 15.72 -4.56 -27.30
CA MET A 1 16.12 -3.73 -26.13
C MET A 1 17.12 -4.50 -25.27
N LYS A 2 18.25 -3.89 -24.90
CA LYS A 2 19.36 -4.54 -24.15
C LYS A 2 19.06 -4.71 -22.65
N TYR A 3 18.30 -3.78 -22.08
CA TYR A 3 18.12 -3.64 -20.63
C TYR A 3 16.83 -4.30 -20.10
N THR A 4 15.93 -4.73 -20.98
CA THR A 4 14.64 -5.31 -20.61
C THR A 4 14.76 -6.79 -20.21
N SER A 5 14.09 -7.17 -19.13
CA SER A 5 13.95 -8.56 -18.69
C SER A 5 13.23 -9.42 -19.71
N LYS A 6 13.58 -10.71 -19.78
CA LYS A 6 12.86 -11.70 -20.57
C LYS A 6 12.17 -12.76 -19.72
N THR A 7 10.98 -13.19 -20.16
CA THR A 7 10.25 -14.33 -19.59
C THR A 7 10.96 -15.64 -19.92
N ILE A 8 10.57 -16.75 -19.26
CA ILE A 8 11.12 -18.09 -19.53
C ILE A 8 10.98 -18.49 -21.01
N GLY A 9 9.88 -18.07 -21.66
CA GLY A 9 9.67 -18.27 -23.11
C GLY A 9 10.52 -17.38 -24.03
N GLY A 10 11.34 -16.48 -23.48
CA GLY A 10 12.23 -15.60 -24.22
C GLY A 10 11.57 -14.31 -24.76
N ALA A 11 10.29 -14.09 -24.47
CA ALA A 11 9.58 -12.85 -24.76
C ALA A 11 10.00 -11.72 -23.80
N LEU A 12 9.77 -10.47 -24.18
CA LEU A 12 10.01 -9.33 -23.29
C LEU A 12 9.01 -9.38 -22.13
N SER A 13 9.50 -9.15 -20.91
CA SER A 13 8.64 -8.96 -19.74
C SER A 13 8.08 -7.54 -19.77
N GLN A 14 6.76 -7.45 -19.82
CA GLN A 14 6.02 -6.18 -19.90
C GLN A 14 4.88 -6.21 -18.89
N HIS A 15 4.66 -5.07 -18.25
CA HIS A 15 3.43 -4.79 -17.51
C HIS A 15 2.51 -3.96 -18.40
N ARG A 16 1.24 -4.32 -18.47
CA ARG A 16 0.20 -3.54 -19.13
C ARG A 16 -0.75 -3.03 -18.09
N GLU A 17 -1.07 -1.75 -18.16
CA GLU A 17 -2.15 -1.21 -17.35
C GLU A 17 -3.48 -1.75 -17.83
N TYR A 18 -4.41 -1.90 -16.89
CA TYR A 18 -5.76 -2.36 -17.19
C TYR A 18 -6.66 -1.15 -17.42
N ASP A 19 -7.47 -1.23 -18.47
CA ASP A 19 -8.58 -0.32 -18.68
C ASP A 19 -9.64 -0.58 -17.60
N LEU A 20 -9.92 0.43 -16.77
CA LEU A 20 -10.82 0.29 -15.62
C LEU A 20 -12.28 0.00 -16.01
N ALA A 21 -12.71 0.43 -17.20
CA ALA A 21 -14.08 0.21 -17.68
C ALA A 21 -14.30 -1.22 -18.18
N THR A 22 -13.29 -1.81 -18.80
CA THR A 22 -13.37 -3.16 -19.41
C THR A 22 -12.70 -4.24 -18.57
N ARG A 23 -11.90 -3.86 -17.56
CA ARG A 23 -11.00 -4.73 -16.78
C ARG A 23 -10.09 -5.59 -17.65
N ARG A 24 -9.75 -5.11 -18.84
CA ARG A 24 -8.83 -5.78 -19.78
C ARG A 24 -7.52 -5.02 -19.83
N ALA A 25 -6.44 -5.73 -20.15
CA ALA A 25 -5.18 -5.08 -20.44
C ALA A 25 -5.40 -4.06 -21.57
N SER A 26 -5.00 -2.81 -21.33
CA SER A 26 -5.13 -1.76 -22.32
C SER A 26 -4.28 -2.10 -23.54
N ASP A 27 -4.88 -1.93 -24.72
CA ASP A 27 -4.18 -2.01 -26.01
C ASP A 27 -3.74 -0.64 -26.52
N THR A 28 -4.17 0.44 -25.85
CA THR A 28 -3.86 1.83 -26.21
C THR A 28 -2.71 2.42 -25.39
N ILE A 29 -2.50 1.94 -24.17
CA ILE A 29 -1.39 2.36 -23.30
C ILE A 29 -0.14 1.57 -23.65
N THR A 30 0.99 2.27 -23.80
CA THR A 30 2.28 1.65 -24.13
C THR A 30 2.71 0.72 -22.99
N PRO A 31 2.97 -0.58 -23.24
CA PRO A 31 3.42 -1.50 -22.21
C PRO A 31 4.75 -1.06 -21.59
N VAL A 32 4.83 -1.08 -20.26
CA VAL A 32 6.05 -0.77 -19.52
C VAL A 32 6.93 -2.02 -19.50
N ALA A 33 8.10 -1.92 -20.13
CA ALA A 33 9.09 -2.99 -20.13
C ALA A 33 9.79 -3.07 -18.76
N MET A 34 9.82 -4.25 -18.15
CA MET A 34 10.52 -4.44 -16.88
C MET A 34 12.04 -4.36 -17.06
N LEU A 35 12.71 -3.56 -16.24
CA LEU A 35 14.16 -3.45 -16.22
C LEU A 35 14.77 -4.73 -15.62
N SER A 36 15.81 -5.26 -16.28
CA SER A 36 16.55 -6.42 -15.77
C SER A 36 17.24 -6.10 -14.46
N PRO A 37 17.12 -6.95 -13.42
CA PRO A 37 17.65 -6.66 -12.08
C PRO A 37 19.13 -6.29 -12.07
N ARG A 38 19.89 -6.84 -13.01
CA ARG A 38 21.33 -6.59 -13.18
C ARG A 38 21.67 -5.10 -13.37
N TYR A 39 20.71 -4.29 -13.80
CA TYR A 39 20.92 -2.87 -14.08
C TYR A 39 20.39 -1.94 -12.97
N TYR A 40 19.74 -2.45 -11.91
CA TYR A 40 19.13 -1.59 -10.88
C TYR A 40 20.16 -0.64 -10.25
N VAL A 41 21.29 -1.16 -9.77
CA VAL A 41 22.35 -0.35 -9.14
C VAL A 41 22.94 0.69 -10.10
N GLU A 42 23.14 0.32 -11.37
CA GLU A 42 23.67 1.23 -12.40
C GLU A 42 22.74 2.41 -12.64
N TYR A 43 21.43 2.16 -12.78
CA TYR A 43 20.44 3.21 -12.99
C TYR A 43 20.30 4.10 -11.76
N ILE A 44 20.17 3.52 -10.56
CA ILE A 44 20.10 4.30 -9.30
C ILE A 44 21.32 5.21 -9.17
N SER A 45 22.52 4.68 -9.42
CA SER A 45 23.77 5.47 -9.34
C SER A 45 23.80 6.65 -10.31
N ARG A 46 23.08 6.59 -11.44
CA ARG A 46 22.95 7.70 -12.39
C ARG A 46 21.94 8.75 -11.94
N TYR A 47 20.90 8.38 -11.20
CA TYR A 47 19.87 9.31 -10.73
C TYR A 47 20.25 10.03 -9.44
N LEU A 48 20.98 9.38 -8.53
CA LEU A 48 21.37 9.96 -7.23
C LEU A 48 22.05 11.34 -7.33
N PRO A 49 22.98 11.62 -8.27
CA PRO A 49 23.56 12.95 -8.41
C PRO A 49 22.52 14.04 -8.75
N SER A 50 21.45 13.69 -9.47
CA SER A 50 20.37 14.62 -9.78
C SER A 50 19.50 14.90 -8.55
N TYR A 51 19.24 13.90 -7.70
CA TYR A 51 18.56 14.08 -6.42
C TYR A 51 19.33 15.07 -5.54
N GLN A 52 20.65 14.86 -5.41
CA GLN A 52 21.54 15.76 -4.65
C GLN A 52 21.52 17.19 -5.19
N LYS A 53 21.55 17.38 -6.52
CA LYS A 53 21.48 18.72 -7.14
C LYS A 53 20.14 19.43 -6.88
N LEU A 54 19.06 18.67 -6.76
CA LEU A 54 17.72 19.20 -6.46
C LEU A 54 17.48 19.34 -4.95
N GLY A 55 18.45 18.96 -4.10
CA GLY A 55 18.29 18.95 -2.64
C GLY A 55 17.28 17.91 -2.16
N LEU A 56 17.00 16.88 -2.96
CA LEU A 56 16.09 15.79 -2.60
C LEU A 56 16.85 14.75 -1.78
N ASN A 57 16.37 14.49 -0.57
CA ASN A 57 16.93 13.49 0.35
C ASN A 57 16.00 12.29 0.57
N SER A 58 14.90 12.20 -0.17
CA SER A 58 13.95 11.10 -0.09
C SER A 58 13.50 10.64 -1.47
N ALA A 59 13.05 9.40 -1.56
CA ALA A 59 12.52 8.83 -2.80
C ALA A 59 11.32 7.92 -2.55
N PHE A 60 10.42 7.86 -3.52
CA PHE A 60 9.47 6.76 -3.66
C PHE A 60 9.99 5.77 -4.69
N VAL A 61 10.13 4.50 -4.29
CA VAL A 61 10.58 3.42 -5.17
C VAL A 61 9.46 2.39 -5.29
N SER A 62 8.79 2.40 -6.44
CA SER A 62 7.55 1.66 -6.64
C SER A 62 7.73 0.16 -6.88
N ASP A 63 8.86 -0.26 -7.47
CA ASP A 63 9.01 -1.60 -8.05
C ASP A 63 10.20 -2.41 -7.48
N ILE A 64 11.01 -1.80 -6.62
CA ILE A 64 12.13 -2.45 -5.92
C ILE A 64 11.70 -2.71 -4.48
N GLY A 65 11.87 -3.94 -4.02
CA GLY A 65 11.49 -4.37 -2.68
C GLY A 65 10.16 -5.12 -2.62
N ASN A 66 9.38 -5.15 -3.70
CA ASN A 66 8.01 -5.70 -3.72
C ASN A 66 7.71 -6.61 -4.92
N VAL A 67 8.70 -6.85 -5.78
CA VAL A 67 8.57 -7.77 -6.92
C VAL A 67 9.72 -8.78 -6.88
N LYS A 68 9.45 -10.05 -7.20
CA LYS A 68 10.51 -11.04 -7.42
C LYS A 68 10.88 -11.06 -8.91
N ALA A 69 11.75 -10.14 -9.31
CA ALA A 69 12.13 -9.97 -10.72
C ALA A 69 13.18 -11.00 -11.17
N GLY A 70 12.96 -11.62 -12.34
CA GLY A 70 13.93 -12.48 -13.02
C GLY A 70 14.16 -12.05 -14.48
N ASP A 71 15.26 -12.51 -15.08
CA ASP A 71 15.59 -12.24 -16.48
C ASP A 71 16.14 -13.51 -17.12
N TYR A 72 15.40 -14.13 -18.03
CA TYR A 72 15.77 -15.40 -18.67
C TYR A 72 16.38 -15.22 -20.06
N ALA A 73 16.99 -14.07 -20.34
CA ALA A 73 17.74 -13.89 -21.58
C ALA A 73 18.88 -14.92 -21.69
N ARG A 74 18.96 -15.63 -22.83
CA ARG A 74 19.87 -16.78 -23.08
C ARG A 74 21.32 -16.56 -22.66
N SER A 75 21.85 -15.34 -22.74
CA SER A 75 23.24 -15.02 -22.40
C SER A 75 23.45 -14.49 -20.98
N ARG A 76 22.39 -14.28 -20.19
CA ARG A 76 22.46 -13.57 -18.90
C ARG A 76 21.31 -13.91 -17.95
N ILE A 77 21.05 -15.20 -17.76
CA ILE A 77 19.97 -15.69 -16.88
C ILE A 77 20.16 -15.13 -15.46
N THR A 78 19.08 -14.59 -14.90
CA THR A 78 18.96 -14.10 -13.53
C THR A 78 17.72 -14.73 -12.93
N TYR A 79 17.91 -15.62 -11.97
CA TYR A 79 16.81 -16.24 -11.24
C TYR A 79 16.20 -15.27 -10.23
N PRO A 80 14.94 -15.44 -9.79
CA PRO A 80 14.29 -14.53 -8.85
C PRO A 80 15.08 -14.29 -7.56
N GLU A 81 15.74 -15.31 -7.02
CA GLU A 81 16.59 -15.19 -5.82
C GLU A 81 17.80 -14.29 -6.08
N GLN A 82 18.40 -14.39 -7.28
CA GLN A 82 19.49 -13.49 -7.68
C GLN A 82 18.95 -12.07 -7.93
N GLY A 83 17.77 -11.96 -8.52
CA GLY A 83 17.06 -10.68 -8.70
C GLY A 83 16.79 -9.97 -7.38
N MET A 84 16.40 -10.71 -6.35
CA MET A 84 16.26 -10.20 -4.98
C MET A 84 17.60 -9.64 -4.44
N GLN A 85 18.72 -10.32 -4.65
CA GLN A 85 20.04 -9.80 -4.24
C GLN A 85 20.41 -8.49 -4.95
N TYR A 86 20.06 -8.35 -6.24
CA TYR A 86 20.22 -7.07 -6.95
C TYR A 86 19.32 -5.97 -6.38
N GLN A 87 18.11 -6.29 -5.94
CA GLN A 87 17.22 -5.34 -5.27
C GLN A 87 17.76 -4.91 -3.92
N ILE A 88 18.28 -5.85 -3.11
CA ILE A 88 18.95 -5.53 -1.85
C ILE A 88 20.12 -4.57 -2.11
N SER A 89 20.98 -4.87 -3.08
CA SER A 89 22.12 -4.01 -3.43
C SER A 89 21.68 -2.61 -3.89
N ALA A 90 20.56 -2.53 -4.60
CA ALA A 90 19.94 -1.27 -5.02
C ALA A 90 19.40 -0.47 -3.82
N LEU A 91 18.70 -1.13 -2.89
CA LEU A 91 18.17 -0.50 -1.67
C LEU A 91 19.27 -0.05 -0.73
N ASP A 92 20.34 -0.86 -0.55
CA ASP A 92 21.55 -0.46 0.18
C ASP A 92 22.08 0.86 -0.40
N LYS A 93 22.24 0.93 -1.73
CA LYS A 93 22.75 2.13 -2.39
C LYS A 93 21.88 3.36 -2.18
N VAL A 94 20.55 3.18 -2.22
CA VAL A 94 19.60 4.26 -1.96
C VAL A 94 19.71 4.73 -0.51
N SER A 95 19.66 3.81 0.45
CA SER A 95 19.74 4.12 1.89
C SER A 95 21.07 4.73 2.34
N GLU A 96 22.17 4.48 1.62
CA GLU A 96 23.46 5.14 1.85
C GLU A 96 23.47 6.62 1.42
N ASN A 97 22.54 7.04 0.55
CA ASN A 97 22.59 8.35 -0.12
C ASN A 97 21.34 9.22 0.12
N LEU A 98 20.24 8.62 0.57
CA LEU A 98 18.98 9.29 0.89
C LEU A 98 18.62 8.98 2.35
N ASP A 99 18.03 9.97 3.03
CA ASP A 99 17.66 9.89 4.44
C ASP A 99 16.36 9.11 4.66
N SER A 100 15.47 9.10 3.66
CA SER A 100 14.18 8.46 3.79
C SER A 100 13.68 7.80 2.51
N LEU A 101 13.06 6.64 2.65
CA LEU A 101 12.56 5.83 1.56
C LEU A 101 11.11 5.43 1.74
N MET A 102 10.32 5.74 0.72
CA MET A 102 8.95 5.27 0.58
C MET A 102 8.91 4.08 -0.37
N LEU A 103 8.31 2.97 0.04
CA LEU A 103 8.19 1.75 -0.78
C LEU A 103 6.72 1.37 -0.99
N SER A 104 6.41 0.70 -2.08
CA SER A 104 5.08 0.14 -2.31
C SER A 104 5.05 -1.31 -1.83
N ALA A 105 4.17 -1.68 -0.90
CA ALA A 105 3.95 -3.06 -0.41
C ALA A 105 5.25 -3.89 -0.21
N PRO A 106 6.22 -3.42 0.61
CA PRO A 106 7.55 -4.04 0.67
C PRO A 106 7.48 -5.45 1.25
N TYR A 107 8.23 -6.36 0.64
CA TYR A 107 8.52 -7.68 1.17
C TYR A 107 9.48 -7.61 2.37
N ASP A 108 9.58 -8.72 3.09
CA ASP A 108 10.39 -8.88 4.30
C ASP A 108 11.83 -8.36 4.17
N TYR A 109 12.52 -8.69 3.07
CA TYR A 109 13.89 -8.25 2.84
C TYR A 109 14.06 -6.74 2.65
N ALA A 110 12.97 -6.04 2.32
CA ALA A 110 12.95 -4.61 2.08
C ALA A 110 12.53 -3.81 3.34
N ILE A 111 11.97 -4.47 4.36
CA ILE A 111 11.46 -3.82 5.59
C ILE A 111 12.51 -2.96 6.30
N LYS A 112 13.78 -3.38 6.32
CA LYS A 112 14.83 -2.63 7.02
C LYS A 112 15.20 -1.28 6.36
N TYR A 113 14.71 -1.02 5.14
CA TYR A 113 15.03 0.17 4.37
C TYR A 113 13.88 1.18 4.30
N VAL A 114 12.66 0.80 4.69
CA VAL A 114 11.46 1.61 4.48
C VAL A 114 11.15 2.46 5.70
N ASP A 115 10.80 3.72 5.47
CA ASP A 115 10.23 4.61 6.49
C ASP A 115 8.72 4.77 6.30
N LEU A 116 8.24 4.73 5.05
CA LEU A 116 6.82 4.81 4.70
C LEU A 116 6.46 3.77 3.63
N ALA A 117 5.55 2.85 3.93
CA ALA A 117 4.99 1.95 2.94
C ALA A 117 3.62 2.41 2.44
N VAL A 118 3.35 2.29 1.15
CA VAL A 118 1.99 2.48 0.58
C VAL A 118 1.52 1.25 -0.16
N ASN A 119 0.24 1.20 -0.50
CA ASN A 119 -0.37 0.06 -1.19
C ASN A 119 -0.22 -1.26 -0.43
N VAL A 120 -0.01 -1.21 0.90
CA VAL A 120 0.04 -2.40 1.73
C VAL A 120 -1.34 -3.07 1.68
N PRO A 121 -1.46 -4.35 1.28
CA PRO A 121 -2.76 -5.00 1.16
C PRO A 121 -3.56 -4.97 2.47
N LEU A 122 -4.81 -4.50 2.41
CA LEU A 122 -5.73 -4.41 3.55
C LEU A 122 -6.70 -5.60 3.67
N GLU A 123 -6.75 -6.46 2.65
CA GLU A 123 -7.58 -7.66 2.58
C GLU A 123 -6.76 -8.82 2.01
N SER A 124 -7.16 -10.05 2.35
CA SER A 124 -6.63 -11.24 1.67
C SER A 124 -7.24 -11.38 0.28
N THR A 125 -6.65 -12.26 -0.55
CA THR A 125 -7.34 -12.71 -1.76
C THR A 125 -8.67 -13.34 -1.37
N LEU A 126 -9.79 -12.72 -1.77
CA LEU A 126 -11.18 -13.11 -1.44
C LEU A 126 -11.62 -14.41 -2.15
N LEU A 127 -10.74 -15.41 -2.22
CA LEU A 127 -11.09 -16.71 -2.75
C LEU A 127 -12.03 -17.39 -1.75
N GLY A 128 -13.18 -17.88 -2.25
CA GLY A 128 -14.31 -18.34 -1.41
C GLY A 128 -14.06 -19.58 -0.54
N TYR A 129 -12.80 -20.00 -0.38
CA TYR A 129 -12.38 -21.07 0.54
C TYR A 129 -11.59 -20.53 1.75
N TYR A 130 -11.37 -19.21 1.84
CA TYR A 130 -10.83 -18.58 3.05
C TYR A 130 -11.96 -18.05 3.92
N ASP A 131 -11.99 -18.44 5.18
CA ASP A 131 -13.05 -18.06 6.10
C ASP A 131 -12.89 -16.60 6.59
N TYR A 132 -11.66 -16.19 6.95
CA TYR A 132 -11.40 -14.87 7.54
C TYR A 132 -10.03 -14.29 7.11
N SER A 133 -9.98 -12.98 6.93
CA SER A 133 -8.74 -12.22 6.75
C SER A 133 -8.16 -11.81 8.11
N ILE A 134 -6.91 -12.17 8.37
CA ILE A 134 -6.14 -11.67 9.52
C ILE A 134 -5.09 -10.68 8.99
N PRO A 135 -4.96 -9.47 9.55
CA PRO A 135 -3.96 -8.49 9.12
C PRO A 135 -2.55 -8.86 9.63
N PHE A 136 -2.06 -10.04 9.27
CA PHE A 136 -0.82 -10.61 9.78
C PHE A 136 0.39 -9.75 9.45
N TYR A 137 0.46 -9.21 8.24
CA TYR A 137 1.54 -8.29 7.86
C TYR A 137 1.59 -7.10 8.81
N GLN A 138 0.44 -6.46 9.06
CA GLN A 138 0.34 -5.29 9.91
C GLN A 138 0.60 -5.61 11.38
N LEU A 139 0.16 -6.77 11.88
CA LEU A 139 0.53 -7.25 13.23
C LEU A 139 2.05 -7.41 13.41
N VAL A 140 2.78 -7.68 12.33
CA VAL A 140 4.25 -7.79 12.35
C VAL A 140 4.93 -6.43 12.21
N VAL A 141 4.44 -5.58 11.31
CA VAL A 141 5.14 -4.32 10.97
C VAL A 141 4.68 -3.09 11.75
N SER A 142 3.57 -3.18 12.50
CA SER A 142 3.05 -2.04 13.27
C SER A 142 4.09 -1.53 14.27
N GLY A 143 4.38 -0.23 14.19
CA GLY A 143 5.41 0.43 14.99
C GLY A 143 6.84 0.32 14.44
N LEU A 144 7.08 -0.40 13.33
CA LEU A 144 8.40 -0.43 12.68
C LEU A 144 8.60 0.73 11.71
N PHE A 145 7.55 1.08 10.96
CA PHE A 145 7.52 2.16 9.98
C PHE A 145 6.07 2.56 9.74
N ASP A 146 5.84 3.75 9.16
CA ASP A 146 4.50 4.17 8.79
C ASP A 146 4.02 3.40 7.57
N TYR A 147 2.76 2.99 7.53
CA TYR A 147 2.22 2.34 6.33
C TYR A 147 0.79 2.76 6.06
N ALA A 148 0.42 2.78 4.78
CA ALA A 148 -0.93 2.98 4.32
C ALA A 148 -1.34 1.89 3.33
N GLY A 149 -2.64 1.67 3.24
CA GLY A 149 -3.21 0.80 2.23
C GLY A 149 -3.14 1.39 0.81
N PRO A 150 -3.89 0.80 -0.13
CA PRO A 150 -4.10 1.39 -1.45
C PRO A 150 -4.70 2.79 -1.35
N ALA A 151 -4.45 3.61 -2.37
CA ALA A 151 -5.05 4.95 -2.44
C ALA A 151 -6.58 4.86 -2.48
N ILE A 152 -7.23 5.58 -1.55
CA ILE A 152 -8.68 5.51 -1.30
C ILE A 152 -9.50 5.91 -2.52
N ASN A 153 -8.96 6.83 -3.32
CA ASN A 153 -9.62 7.39 -4.49
C ASN A 153 -9.13 6.83 -5.82
N TYR A 154 -8.31 5.78 -5.78
CA TYR A 154 -7.83 5.11 -7.00
C TYR A 154 -8.80 4.03 -7.48
N ASP A 155 -9.36 3.24 -6.56
CA ASP A 155 -10.38 2.23 -6.86
C ASP A 155 -11.73 2.63 -6.24
N SER A 156 -12.79 2.65 -7.04
CA SER A 156 -14.14 3.03 -6.61
C SER A 156 -14.96 1.88 -6.01
N GLU A 157 -14.41 0.67 -5.89
CA GLU A 157 -15.12 -0.49 -5.34
C GLU A 157 -15.48 -0.36 -3.85
N ARG A 158 -14.71 0.40 -3.07
CA ARG A 158 -14.91 0.57 -1.63
C ARG A 158 -15.20 2.03 -1.29
N SER A 159 -16.06 2.23 -0.28
CA SER A 159 -16.34 3.57 0.21
C SER A 159 -15.16 4.11 1.04
N PRO A 160 -14.97 5.44 1.12
CA PRO A 160 -13.95 6.00 2.02
C PRO A 160 -14.14 5.59 3.49
N ASN A 161 -15.38 5.36 3.93
CA ASN A 161 -15.66 4.85 5.26
C ASN A 161 -15.15 3.42 5.48
N TRP A 162 -15.17 2.57 4.45
CA TRP A 162 -14.58 1.24 4.55
C TRP A 162 -13.06 1.32 4.79
N TYR A 163 -12.36 2.23 4.10
CA TYR A 163 -10.93 2.46 4.33
C TYR A 163 -10.63 3.02 5.72
N LEU A 164 -11.51 3.87 6.27
CA LEU A 164 -11.41 4.30 7.67
C LEU A 164 -11.46 3.11 8.64
N LEU A 165 -12.44 2.22 8.47
CA LEU A 165 -12.54 1.04 9.34
C LEU A 165 -11.33 0.11 9.17
N LYS A 166 -10.80 -0.03 7.95
CA LYS A 166 -9.57 -0.79 7.72
C LYS A 166 -8.33 -0.13 8.32
N ALA A 167 -8.23 1.19 8.29
CA ALA A 167 -7.15 1.90 8.96
C ALA A 167 -7.15 1.62 10.48
N LEU A 168 -8.33 1.66 11.10
CA LEU A 168 -8.52 1.30 12.51
C LEU A 168 -8.27 -0.19 12.78
N GLU A 169 -8.67 -1.09 11.88
CA GLU A 169 -8.45 -2.54 12.05
C GLU A 169 -6.98 -2.92 11.94
N THR A 170 -6.24 -2.21 11.07
CA THR A 170 -4.89 -2.60 10.68
C THR A 170 -3.80 -1.68 11.23
N GLY A 171 -4.16 -0.63 11.96
CA GLY A 171 -3.21 0.38 12.43
C GLY A 171 -2.54 1.17 11.30
N SER A 172 -3.16 1.24 10.12
CA SER A 172 -2.57 1.93 8.96
C SER A 172 -2.96 3.41 8.88
N ASN A 173 -2.14 4.19 8.19
CA ASN A 173 -2.48 5.52 7.70
C ASN A 173 -3.46 5.46 6.50
N LEU A 174 -3.99 6.63 6.13
CA LEU A 174 -4.79 6.82 4.92
C LEU A 174 -3.92 7.36 3.78
N TYR A 175 -4.18 6.91 2.56
CA TYR A 175 -3.47 7.35 1.36
C TYR A 175 -4.45 7.87 0.31
N PHE A 176 -4.14 9.04 -0.25
CA PHE A 176 -4.90 9.68 -1.32
C PHE A 176 -3.95 10.15 -2.42
N LEU A 177 -4.41 10.04 -3.67
CA LEU A 177 -3.76 10.65 -4.82
C LEU A 177 -4.45 11.98 -5.13
N ILE A 178 -3.71 13.07 -5.26
CA ILE A 178 -4.30 14.39 -5.44
C ILE A 178 -3.71 15.14 -6.65
N SER A 179 -4.57 15.86 -7.36
CA SER A 179 -4.20 16.80 -8.42
C SER A 179 -4.67 18.21 -8.06
N ALA A 180 -3.84 19.20 -8.40
CA ALA A 180 -4.18 20.61 -8.22
C ALA A 180 -5.19 21.11 -9.27
N GLU A 181 -5.12 20.57 -10.49
CA GLU A 181 -6.01 20.91 -11.60
C GLU A 181 -7.10 19.84 -11.79
N ASP A 182 -8.21 20.25 -12.42
CA ASP A 182 -9.33 19.38 -12.77
C ASP A 182 -8.84 18.25 -13.68
N THR A 183 -9.16 17.01 -13.33
CA THR A 183 -8.69 15.79 -14.00
C THR A 183 -9.22 15.62 -15.41
N LYS A 184 -10.15 16.48 -15.86
CA LYS A 184 -10.56 16.56 -17.27
C LYS A 184 -9.39 16.71 -18.24
N VAL A 185 -8.30 17.36 -17.84
CA VAL A 185 -7.10 17.50 -18.69
C VAL A 185 -6.34 16.19 -18.90
N LEU A 186 -6.63 15.17 -18.08
CA LEU A 186 -6.01 13.85 -18.15
C LEU A 186 -6.84 12.86 -19.00
N LEU A 187 -8.07 13.22 -19.40
CA LEU A 187 -8.91 12.37 -20.23
C LEU A 187 -8.24 12.08 -21.58
N ASP A 188 -8.35 10.84 -22.03
CA ASP A 188 -7.73 10.34 -23.27
C ASP A 188 -6.20 10.49 -23.31
N THR A 189 -5.56 10.53 -22.13
CA THR A 189 -4.09 10.47 -21.98
C THR A 189 -3.65 9.21 -21.24
N ASP A 190 -2.35 8.95 -21.22
CA ASP A 190 -1.73 7.88 -20.38
C ASP A 190 -2.00 8.07 -18.87
N TYR A 191 -2.55 9.20 -18.44
CA TYR A 191 -2.87 9.52 -17.04
C TYR A 191 -4.37 9.43 -16.72
N THR A 192 -5.20 8.92 -17.64
CA THR A 192 -6.66 8.83 -17.46
C THR A 192 -7.05 8.07 -16.19
N MET A 193 -6.23 7.11 -15.75
CA MET A 193 -6.38 6.39 -14.48
C MET A 193 -6.52 7.29 -13.24
N PHE A 194 -5.97 8.51 -13.29
CA PHE A 194 -6.04 9.49 -12.19
C PHE A 194 -7.29 10.39 -12.27
N TYR A 195 -8.33 9.97 -13.00
CA TYR A 195 -9.57 10.72 -13.22
C TYR A 195 -10.26 11.19 -11.93
N ASN A 196 -9.99 10.53 -10.80
CA ASN A 196 -10.64 10.81 -9.52
C ASN A 196 -9.72 11.48 -8.48
N THR A 197 -8.73 12.25 -8.93
CA THR A 197 -7.70 12.84 -8.03
C THR A 197 -7.88 14.33 -7.75
N TYR A 198 -8.86 15.02 -8.32
CA TYR A 198 -9.01 16.47 -8.15
C TYR A 198 -9.19 16.88 -6.67
N TYR A 199 -8.21 17.58 -6.11
CA TYR A 199 -8.10 17.85 -4.67
C TYR A 199 -9.36 18.48 -4.04
N PRO A 200 -10.02 19.49 -4.65
CA PRO A 200 -11.23 20.09 -4.08
C PRO A 200 -12.36 19.10 -3.82
N ASN A 201 -12.45 17.99 -4.57
CA ASN A 201 -13.46 16.95 -4.36
C ASN A 201 -13.17 16.11 -3.11
N TRP A 202 -11.90 16.02 -2.69
CA TRP A 202 -11.44 15.14 -1.61
C TRP A 202 -11.12 15.87 -0.32
N LYS A 203 -10.84 17.18 -0.36
CA LYS A 203 -10.40 17.97 0.80
C LYS A 203 -11.23 17.72 2.07
N ASN A 204 -12.55 17.85 1.98
CA ASN A 204 -13.43 17.70 3.14
C ASN A 204 -13.41 16.27 3.68
N GLU A 205 -13.33 15.28 2.79
CA GLU A 205 -13.28 13.87 3.17
C GLU A 205 -11.95 13.51 3.83
N ILE A 206 -10.83 13.99 3.29
CA ILE A 206 -9.50 13.83 3.89
C ILE A 206 -9.49 14.37 5.33
N ILE A 207 -10.00 15.59 5.54
CA ILE A 207 -10.08 16.21 6.87
C ILE A 207 -10.97 15.39 7.79
N ARG A 208 -12.14 14.95 7.33
CA ARG A 208 -13.09 14.16 8.12
C ARG A 208 -12.47 12.85 8.59
N LEU A 209 -11.89 12.07 7.66
CA LEU A 209 -11.32 10.77 7.97
C LEU A 209 -10.11 10.90 8.90
N ASN A 210 -9.20 11.83 8.61
CA ASN A 210 -8.01 12.04 9.43
C ASN A 210 -8.36 12.52 10.84
N SER A 211 -9.38 13.39 10.99
CA SER A 211 -9.84 13.83 12.31
C SER A 211 -10.40 12.69 13.15
N ILE A 212 -11.12 11.74 12.54
CA ILE A 212 -11.63 10.56 13.25
C ILE A 212 -10.46 9.70 13.72
N ILE A 213 -9.52 9.37 12.84
CA ILE A 213 -8.38 8.51 13.20
C ILE A 213 -7.53 9.16 14.30
N ASN A 214 -7.21 10.44 14.17
CA ASN A 214 -6.46 11.18 15.18
C ASN A 214 -7.18 11.24 16.52
N SER A 215 -8.52 11.35 16.52
CA SER A 215 -9.29 11.34 17.77
C SER A 215 -9.28 9.99 18.50
N VAL A 216 -9.03 8.90 17.77
CA VAL A 216 -8.88 7.56 18.34
C VAL A 216 -7.46 7.30 18.84
N GLY A 217 -6.46 7.99 18.28
CA GLY A 217 -5.07 7.90 18.75
C GLY A 217 -4.32 6.64 18.31
N ILE A 218 -4.76 5.97 17.22
CA ILE A 218 -4.10 4.73 16.77
C ILE A 218 -2.63 4.92 16.36
N HIS A 219 -2.24 6.15 15.97
CA HIS A 219 -0.88 6.48 15.53
C HIS A 219 0.09 6.74 16.69
N GLU A 220 -0.41 6.79 17.92
CA GLU A 220 0.40 6.94 19.14
C GLU A 220 0.78 5.57 19.74
N SER A 221 0.48 4.49 19.02
CA SER A 221 0.66 3.11 19.48
C SER A 221 0.82 2.16 18.29
N ARG A 222 1.06 0.87 18.57
CA ARG A 222 1.11 -0.16 17.54
C ARG A 222 0.07 -1.24 17.79
N LEU A 223 -0.44 -1.79 16.69
CA LEU A 223 -1.38 -2.90 16.69
C LEU A 223 -0.71 -4.16 17.27
N VAL A 224 -1.31 -4.78 18.27
CA VAL A 224 -0.78 -5.99 18.94
C VAL A 224 -1.75 -7.16 18.97
N SER A 225 -3.03 -6.93 18.72
CA SER A 225 -4.03 -7.99 18.70
C SER A 225 -5.14 -7.74 17.70
N HIS A 226 -5.62 -8.82 17.09
CA HIS A 226 -6.81 -8.87 16.25
C HIS A 226 -7.58 -10.13 16.59
N LYS A 227 -8.88 -10.00 16.84
CA LYS A 227 -9.77 -11.08 17.27
C LYS A 227 -11.07 -11.01 16.48
N ILE A 228 -11.51 -12.15 15.99
CA ILE A 228 -12.79 -12.29 15.29
C ILE A 228 -13.88 -12.50 16.35
N LEU A 229 -14.87 -11.60 16.40
CA LEU A 229 -16.03 -11.73 17.29
C LEU A 229 -17.22 -12.38 16.57
N ALA A 230 -17.39 -12.05 15.30
CA ALA A 230 -18.36 -12.62 14.37
C ALA A 230 -17.93 -12.30 12.93
N ASP A 231 -18.66 -12.80 11.94
CA ASP A 231 -18.41 -12.46 10.53
C ASP A 231 -18.43 -10.95 10.33
N ASN A 232 -17.32 -10.39 9.84
CA ASN A 232 -17.14 -8.95 9.62
C ASN A 232 -17.24 -8.08 10.90
N ILE A 233 -17.09 -8.68 12.08
CA ILE A 233 -16.99 -7.99 13.37
C ILE A 233 -15.66 -8.37 14.04
N TYR A 234 -14.81 -7.38 14.24
CA TYR A 234 -13.45 -7.60 14.76
C TYR A 234 -13.20 -6.75 15.99
N GLU A 235 -12.48 -7.31 16.94
CA GLU A 235 -11.86 -6.58 18.05
C GLU A 235 -10.37 -6.43 17.74
N VAL A 236 -9.85 -5.22 17.88
CA VAL A 236 -8.43 -4.93 17.74
C VAL A 236 -7.90 -4.22 18.97
N GLY A 237 -6.62 -4.44 19.26
CA GLY A 237 -5.97 -3.88 20.44
C GLY A 237 -4.59 -3.34 20.12
N TYR A 238 -4.24 -2.26 20.79
CA TYR A 238 -2.98 -1.55 20.66
C TYR A 238 -2.16 -1.66 21.94
N ASP A 239 -0.84 -1.48 21.84
CA ASP A 239 0.08 -1.69 22.96
C ASP A 239 -0.05 -0.67 24.10
N ASN A 240 -0.64 0.49 23.84
CA ASN A 240 -1.03 1.46 24.86
C ASN A 240 -2.29 1.05 25.64
N GLY A 241 -2.94 -0.07 25.30
CA GLY A 241 -4.18 -0.55 25.94
C GLY A 241 -5.48 -0.14 25.23
N LEU A 242 -5.41 0.72 24.21
CA LEU A 242 -6.58 1.05 23.38
C LEU A 242 -7.16 -0.21 22.75
N LYS A 243 -8.48 -0.41 22.88
CA LYS A 243 -9.23 -1.46 22.20
C LYS A 243 -10.43 -0.93 21.44
N LEU A 244 -10.66 -1.50 20.26
CA LEU A 244 -11.75 -1.12 19.38
C LEU A 244 -12.55 -2.35 18.98
N ILE A 245 -13.88 -2.21 18.88
CA ILE A 245 -14.71 -3.15 18.11
C ILE A 245 -15.13 -2.46 16.81
N ILE A 246 -14.92 -3.14 15.69
CA ILE A 246 -15.15 -2.64 14.34
C ILE A 246 -16.20 -3.52 13.65
N ASN A 247 -17.24 -2.88 13.12
CA ASN A 247 -18.37 -3.50 12.45
C ASN A 247 -18.39 -3.14 10.96
N PHE A 248 -18.02 -4.08 10.10
CA PHE A 248 -18.07 -3.95 8.65
C PHE A 248 -19.42 -4.40 8.04
N THR A 249 -20.38 -4.84 8.86
CA THR A 249 -21.69 -5.30 8.38
C THR A 249 -22.64 -4.13 8.13
N ASN A 250 -23.72 -4.41 7.41
CA ASN A 250 -24.82 -3.47 7.15
C ASN A 250 -25.88 -3.46 8.25
N SER A 251 -25.62 -4.12 9.39
CA SER A 251 -26.52 -4.20 10.54
C SER A 251 -25.80 -3.79 11.83
N PRO A 252 -26.52 -3.31 12.86
CA PRO A 252 -25.90 -3.10 14.16
C PRO A 252 -25.43 -4.43 14.76
N TYR A 253 -24.27 -4.39 15.42
CA TYR A 253 -23.76 -5.47 16.25
C TYR A 253 -24.05 -5.17 17.72
N TYR A 254 -24.43 -6.20 18.49
CA TYR A 254 -24.69 -6.11 19.92
C TYR A 254 -23.80 -7.12 20.63
N ASP A 255 -22.95 -6.64 21.53
CA ASP A 255 -22.21 -7.50 22.44
C ASP A 255 -23.04 -7.69 23.71
N TYR A 256 -23.66 -8.86 23.84
CA TYR A 256 -24.51 -9.18 24.99
C TYR A 256 -23.76 -9.30 26.32
N ASN A 257 -22.44 -9.47 26.30
CA ASN A 257 -21.64 -9.57 27.52
C ASN A 257 -21.35 -8.19 28.12
N SER A 258 -21.01 -7.21 27.28
CA SER A 258 -20.70 -5.83 27.70
C SER A 258 -21.92 -4.89 27.66
N GLY A 259 -22.97 -5.24 26.92
CA GLY A 259 -24.11 -4.37 26.64
C GLY A 259 -23.82 -3.30 25.58
N LEU A 260 -22.66 -3.34 24.94
CA LEU A 260 -22.27 -2.40 23.90
C LEU A 260 -22.99 -2.68 22.58
N SER A 261 -23.23 -1.61 21.82
CA SER A 261 -23.73 -1.71 20.44
C SER A 261 -22.85 -0.93 19.49
N VAL A 262 -22.57 -1.51 18.32
CA VAL A 262 -21.78 -0.90 17.25
C VAL A 262 -22.66 -0.79 16.03
N ARG A 263 -22.99 0.44 15.63
CA ARG A 263 -23.81 0.67 14.43
C ARG A 263 -23.14 0.06 13.18
N ALA A 264 -23.96 -0.21 12.17
CA ALA A 264 -23.49 -0.69 10.87
C ALA A 264 -22.38 0.21 10.29
N ASN A 265 -21.36 -0.40 9.67
CA ASN A 265 -20.23 0.30 9.06
C ASN A 265 -19.57 1.33 9.99
N TRP A 266 -19.30 0.95 11.24
CA TRP A 266 -18.72 1.83 12.25
C TRP A 266 -17.87 1.10 13.28
N PHE A 267 -17.33 1.82 14.24
CA PHE A 267 -16.52 1.28 15.33
C PHE A 267 -16.91 1.90 16.68
N VAL A 268 -16.48 1.28 17.78
CA VAL A 268 -16.55 1.85 19.12
C VAL A 268 -15.23 1.61 19.84
N VAL A 269 -14.81 2.57 20.67
CA VAL A 269 -13.71 2.41 21.61
C VAL A 269 -14.24 1.68 22.83
N THR A 270 -13.67 0.53 23.16
CA THR A 270 -14.08 -0.29 24.31
C THR A 270 -13.17 -0.09 25.52
N GLU A 271 -11.90 0.22 25.29
CA GLU A 271 -10.92 0.61 26.31
C GLU A 271 -10.10 1.77 25.74
N GLU A 272 -9.91 2.83 26.53
CA GLU A 272 -9.10 3.99 26.17
C GLU A 272 -7.59 3.69 26.33
N ALA A 273 -6.75 4.46 25.64
CA ALA A 273 -5.31 4.38 25.81
C ALA A 273 -4.90 4.70 27.26
N ASN A 274 -3.96 3.93 27.81
CA ASN A 274 -3.35 4.21 29.10
C ASN A 274 -2.44 5.43 28.98
N SER A 275 -2.55 6.35 29.96
CA SER A 275 -1.76 7.59 30.07
C SER A 275 -0.31 7.34 30.46
#